data_AF-A0A9C9N1X8-F1
#
_entry.id   AF-A0A9C9N1X8-F1
#
_cell.length_a   1.000
_cell.length_b   1.000
_cell.length_c   1.000
_cell.angle_alpha   90.00
_cell.angle_beta   90.00
_cell.angle_gamma   90.00
#
_symmetry.space_group_name_H-M   'P 1'
#
loop_
_entity.id
_entity.type
_entity.pdbx_description
1 polymer ?
#
loop_
_entity_poly.entity_id
_entity_poly.type
_entity_poly.pdbx_seq_one_letter_code
_entity_poly.pdbx_strand_id
1 'polypeptide(L)'
;MNQPSIEPTTNKVNLLNILAFIILTSGVLFSLLIAALGGLTGLFALVNLAQDGAFNNQLFTALNLTMMMFTVSVLMIPGWLVSLRRLFNKQPAAQAPDQSNNRGMQLPNIALAVTAVALIAIYLLLQAFDGAQWLLPFLQIPAVIVPLFWIYRFTTRSYAPRKPRRNWFFLGLNLTLQPVLAFSIEILLLIFMGLLIIFWLSLNPSLLENVLSQFEMLTDMNLPMEQAEDLIGGFLENPWIFWLVQFFVALLVPLVEEFIKPILLFRWIKRPLRAVDGFWLGLISGTAFTLFENFGNVSGIMAQDWFFVTFARYGTSFLHMATSAAMGWALMQTFIDRKVIRAVLVYGGVVILHGIWNFFALLAGFSVLPMKNPLAIYSLSPIAPVILVLIAFLCAAILFFGGHALFRQSEINQPAIETIS
;
A
#
# COMPACT_ATOMS: atom_id res chain seq x y z
N MET A 1 13.18 -49.96 -36.15
CA MET A 1 12.24 -49.21 -35.30
C MET A 1 13.01 -48.76 -34.06
N ASN A 2 13.59 -47.57 -34.09
CA ASN A 2 14.23 -46.98 -32.91
C ASN A 2 13.20 -46.06 -32.26
N GLN A 3 12.64 -46.48 -31.12
CA GLN A 3 11.91 -45.56 -30.26
C GLN A 3 12.91 -44.53 -29.71
N PRO A 4 12.61 -43.22 -29.76
CA PRO A 4 13.43 -42.26 -29.05
C PRO A 4 13.27 -42.52 -27.55
N SER A 5 14.40 -42.75 -26.89
CA SER A 5 14.51 -42.79 -25.44
C SER A 5 13.93 -41.50 -24.88
N ILE A 6 12.82 -41.60 -24.14
CA ILE A 6 12.34 -40.52 -23.30
C ILE A 6 13.37 -40.39 -22.18
N GLU A 7 14.29 -39.44 -22.32
CA GLU A 7 15.14 -39.05 -21.21
C GLU A 7 14.24 -38.68 -20.03
N PRO A 8 14.50 -39.19 -18.81
CA PRO A 8 13.80 -38.73 -17.64
C PRO A 8 14.19 -37.27 -17.45
N THR A 9 13.27 -36.34 -17.75
CA THR A 9 13.45 -34.93 -17.42
C THR A 9 13.66 -34.86 -15.92
N THR A 10 14.90 -34.68 -15.49
CA THR A 10 15.23 -34.59 -14.08
C THR A 10 14.38 -33.47 -13.49
N ASN A 11 13.49 -33.85 -12.56
CA ASN A 11 12.57 -33.00 -11.82
C ASN A 11 13.39 -32.06 -10.90
N LYS A 12 14.21 -31.17 -11.46
CA LYS A 12 14.86 -30.13 -10.68
C LYS A 12 13.78 -29.12 -10.29
N VAL A 13 13.23 -29.31 -9.11
CA VAL A 13 12.36 -28.32 -8.47
C VAL A 13 13.15 -27.01 -8.44
N ASN A 14 12.66 -26.01 -9.17
CA ASN A 14 13.32 -24.73 -9.26
C ASN A 14 13.26 -24.05 -7.89
N LEU A 15 14.41 -23.72 -7.30
CA LEU A 15 14.52 -23.02 -6.01
C LEU A 15 13.61 -21.77 -5.95
N LEU A 16 13.42 -21.07 -7.07
CA LEU A 16 12.53 -19.92 -7.15
C LEU A 16 11.05 -20.26 -6.97
N ASN A 17 10.62 -21.44 -7.42
CA ASN A 17 9.25 -21.90 -7.20
C ASN A 17 9.04 -22.28 -5.72
N ILE A 18 10.05 -22.88 -5.09
CA ILE A 18 10.04 -23.18 -3.65
C ILE A 18 9.97 -21.90 -2.84
N LEU A 19 10.88 -20.95 -3.09
CA LEU A 19 10.89 -19.66 -2.38
C LEU A 19 9.56 -18.91 -2.55
N ALA A 20 9.03 -18.83 -3.77
CA ALA A 20 7.76 -18.16 -4.01
C ALA A 20 6.59 -18.85 -3.28
N PHE A 21 6.57 -20.18 -3.23
CA PHE A 21 5.57 -20.92 -2.47
C PHE A 21 5.69 -20.67 -0.97
N ILE A 22 6.90 -20.68 -0.41
CA ILE A 22 7.15 -20.38 0.99
C ILE A 22 6.66 -18.97 1.31
N ILE A 23 7.08 -17.96 0.54
CA ILE A 23 6.68 -16.56 0.74
C ILE A 23 5.16 -16.39 0.72
N LEU A 24 4.48 -16.97 -0.29
CA LEU A 24 3.03 -16.87 -0.41
C LEU A 24 2.31 -17.61 0.72
N THR A 25 2.81 -18.79 1.11
CA THR A 25 2.25 -19.57 2.22
C THR A 25 2.42 -18.81 3.54
N SER A 26 3.62 -18.29 3.81
CA SER A 26 3.91 -17.47 4.99
C SER A 26 3.03 -16.23 5.05
N GLY A 27 2.83 -15.52 3.92
CA GLY A 27 1.98 -14.33 3.93
C GLY A 27 0.49 -14.64 4.09
N VAL A 28 -0.02 -15.75 3.53
CA VAL A 28 -1.40 -16.23 3.78
C VAL A 28 -1.57 -16.59 5.26
N LEU A 29 -0.65 -17.38 5.82
CA LEU A 29 -0.72 -17.81 7.22
C LEU A 29 -0.57 -16.63 8.19
N PHE A 30 0.34 -15.70 7.90
CA PHE A 30 0.53 -14.49 8.70
C PHE A 30 -0.74 -13.63 8.69
N SER A 31 -1.30 -13.36 7.51
CA SER A 31 -2.52 -12.56 7.40
C SER A 31 -3.72 -13.24 8.07
N LEU A 32 -3.82 -14.57 8.01
CA LEU A 32 -4.82 -15.33 8.77
C LEU A 32 -4.58 -15.28 10.29
N LEU A 33 -3.33 -15.32 10.73
CA LEU A 33 -2.98 -15.19 12.15
C LEU A 33 -3.38 -13.82 12.68
N ILE A 34 -3.04 -12.73 11.98
CA ILE A 34 -3.45 -11.37 12.38
C ILE A 34 -4.97 -11.25 12.37
N ALA A 35 -5.66 -11.82 11.37
CA ALA A 35 -7.11 -11.85 11.35
C ALA A 35 -7.70 -12.60 12.55
N ALA A 36 -7.13 -13.74 12.93
CA ALA A 36 -7.57 -14.52 14.09
C ALA A 36 -7.32 -13.79 15.41
N LEU A 37 -6.18 -13.11 15.56
CA LEU A 37 -5.88 -12.27 16.72
C LEU A 37 -6.82 -11.07 16.83
N GLY A 38 -7.13 -10.42 15.70
CA GLY A 38 -8.17 -9.40 15.63
C GLY A 38 -9.53 -9.95 16.06
N GLY A 39 -9.88 -11.14 15.59
CA GLY A 39 -11.16 -11.78 15.92
C GLY A 39 -11.27 -12.12 17.40
N LEU A 40 -10.18 -12.63 17.98
CA LEU A 40 -10.10 -12.90 19.42
C LEU A 40 -10.22 -11.61 20.25
N THR A 41 -9.55 -10.54 19.83
CA THR A 41 -9.67 -9.22 20.47
C THR A 41 -11.10 -8.67 20.35
N GLY A 42 -11.74 -8.88 19.21
CA GLY A 42 -13.14 -8.52 18.97
C GLY A 42 -14.10 -9.30 19.88
N LEU A 43 -13.86 -10.59 20.10
CA LEU A 43 -14.64 -11.39 21.04
C LEU A 43 -14.51 -10.87 22.48
N PHE A 44 -13.31 -10.51 22.92
CA PHE A 44 -13.14 -9.86 24.23
C PHE A 44 -13.87 -8.51 24.31
N ALA A 45 -13.77 -7.69 23.26
CA ALA A 45 -14.45 -6.40 23.22
C ALA A 45 -15.98 -6.53 23.14
N LEU A 46 -16.53 -7.62 22.59
CA LEU A 46 -17.95 -7.95 22.65
C LEU A 46 -18.43 -8.28 24.07
N VAL A 47 -17.59 -8.89 24.90
CA VAL A 47 -17.91 -9.11 26.32
C VAL A 47 -18.00 -7.77 27.06
N ASN A 48 -17.08 -6.84 26.78
CA ASN A 48 -17.12 -5.49 27.35
C ASN A 48 -18.36 -4.72 26.86
N LEU A 49 -18.73 -4.83 25.58
CA LEU A 49 -19.98 -4.27 25.06
C LEU A 49 -21.20 -4.80 25.81
N ALA A 50 -21.24 -6.08 26.14
CA ALA A 50 -22.35 -6.66 26.90
C ALA A 50 -22.45 -6.13 28.34
N GLN A 51 -21.34 -5.62 28.89
CA GLN A 51 -21.28 -5.03 30.23
C GLN A 51 -21.57 -3.52 30.20
N ASP A 52 -20.98 -2.79 29.25
CA ASP A 52 -21.02 -1.33 29.17
C ASP A 52 -22.12 -0.79 28.25
N GLY A 53 -22.72 -1.64 27.41
CA GLY A 53 -23.80 -1.31 26.48
C GLY A 53 -23.39 -0.45 25.28
N ALA A 54 -22.11 -0.08 25.14
CA ALA A 54 -21.63 0.83 24.11
C ALA A 54 -20.64 0.17 23.14
N PHE A 55 -20.86 0.39 21.83
CA PHE A 55 -19.89 0.00 20.81
C PHE A 55 -18.66 0.90 20.92
N ASN A 56 -17.51 0.31 21.21
CA ASN A 56 -16.29 1.04 21.52
C ASN A 56 -15.23 0.90 20.42
N ASN A 57 -14.23 1.78 20.49
CA ASN A 57 -13.15 1.89 19.50
C ASN A 57 -12.31 0.61 19.39
N GLN A 58 -12.16 -0.11 20.51
CA GLN A 58 -11.44 -1.37 20.56
C GLN A 58 -12.16 -2.45 19.73
N LEU A 59 -13.47 -2.58 19.90
CA LEU A 59 -14.29 -3.51 19.12
C LEU A 59 -14.25 -3.16 17.63
N PHE A 60 -14.42 -1.89 17.30
CA PHE A 60 -14.35 -1.39 15.92
C PHE A 60 -13.03 -1.76 15.25
N THR A 61 -11.91 -1.40 15.88
CA THR A 61 -10.56 -1.63 15.36
C THR A 61 -10.28 -3.13 15.20
N ALA A 62 -10.69 -3.93 16.19
CA ALA A 62 -10.53 -5.38 16.16
C ALA A 62 -11.30 -6.03 14.99
N LEU A 63 -12.56 -5.63 14.76
CA LEU A 63 -13.37 -6.11 13.65
C LEU A 63 -12.79 -5.71 12.29
N ASN A 64 -12.34 -4.46 12.13
CA ASN A 64 -11.72 -4.01 10.89
C ASN A 64 -10.42 -4.77 10.59
N LEU A 65 -9.54 -4.90 11.58
CA LEU A 65 -8.29 -5.63 11.43
C LEU A 65 -8.55 -7.09 11.02
N THR A 66 -9.55 -7.73 11.64
CA THR A 66 -10.01 -9.08 11.29
C THR A 66 -10.40 -9.17 9.82
N MET A 67 -11.34 -8.32 9.41
CA MET A 67 -11.96 -8.37 8.09
C MET A 67 -10.97 -8.01 6.98
N MET A 68 -10.12 -7.01 7.21
CA MET A 68 -9.11 -6.58 6.25
C MET A 68 -8.01 -7.63 6.07
N MET A 69 -7.46 -8.17 7.16
CA MET A 69 -6.39 -9.17 7.06
C MET A 69 -6.90 -10.50 6.53
N PHE A 70 -8.14 -10.88 6.87
CA PHE A 70 -8.81 -12.01 6.22
C PHE A 70 -8.95 -11.77 4.71
N THR A 71 -9.32 -10.56 4.29
CA THR A 71 -9.43 -10.20 2.87
C THR A 71 -8.08 -10.26 2.17
N VAL A 72 -7.00 -9.77 2.80
CA VAL A 72 -5.63 -9.90 2.28
C VAL A 72 -5.28 -11.38 2.06
N SER A 73 -5.56 -12.26 3.03
CA SER A 73 -5.35 -13.71 2.87
C SER A 73 -6.11 -14.27 1.67
N VAL A 74 -7.39 -13.91 1.51
CA VAL A 74 -8.23 -14.37 0.40
C VAL A 74 -7.67 -13.92 -0.95
N LEU A 75 -7.25 -12.65 -1.06
CA LEU A 75 -6.67 -12.10 -2.30
C LEU A 75 -5.34 -12.76 -2.69
N MET A 76 -4.63 -13.34 -1.74
CA MET A 76 -3.39 -14.07 -1.99
C MET A 76 -3.61 -15.53 -2.44
N ILE A 77 -4.78 -16.12 -2.19
CA ILE A 77 -5.09 -17.52 -2.54
C ILE A 77 -4.83 -17.85 -4.01
N PRO A 78 -5.26 -17.03 -5.00
CA PRO A 78 -5.01 -17.35 -6.41
C PRO A 78 -3.52 -17.40 -6.75
N GLY A 79 -2.72 -16.50 -6.17
CA GLY A 79 -1.25 -16.50 -6.31
C GLY A 79 -0.61 -17.71 -5.64
N TRP A 80 -1.05 -18.04 -4.42
CA TRP A 80 -0.64 -19.23 -3.69
C TRP A 80 -0.92 -20.52 -4.47
N LEU A 81 -2.13 -20.70 -5.00
CA LEU A 81 -2.49 -21.85 -5.84
C LEU A 81 -1.62 -21.97 -7.09
N VAL A 82 -1.26 -20.84 -7.72
CA VAL A 82 -0.32 -20.82 -8.85
C VAL A 82 1.06 -21.32 -8.41
N SER A 83 1.55 -20.89 -7.25
CA SER A 83 2.85 -21.32 -6.72
C SER A 83 2.87 -22.81 -6.35
N LEU A 84 1.80 -23.31 -5.73
CA LEU A 84 1.63 -24.72 -5.38
C LEU A 84 1.62 -25.61 -6.63
N ARG A 85 0.89 -25.20 -7.69
CA ARG A 85 0.88 -25.93 -8.96
C ARG A 85 2.25 -25.94 -9.65
N ARG A 86 3.03 -24.86 -9.52
CA ARG A 86 4.41 -24.79 -10.05
C ARG A 86 5.37 -25.70 -9.30
N LEU A 87 5.15 -25.98 -8.01
CA LEU A 87 5.95 -26.94 -7.25
C LEU A 87 5.77 -28.38 -7.76
N PHE A 88 4.53 -28.76 -8.04
CA PHE A 88 4.22 -30.12 -8.51
C PHE A 88 4.44 -30.31 -10.02
N ASN A 89 5.05 -29.34 -10.71
CA ASN A 89 5.16 -29.32 -12.18
C ASN A 89 3.83 -29.53 -12.93
N LYS A 90 2.70 -29.35 -12.24
CA LYS A 90 1.35 -29.38 -12.82
C LYS A 90 1.07 -28.01 -13.43
N GLN A 91 1.84 -27.63 -14.44
CA GLN A 91 1.48 -26.48 -15.27
C GLN A 91 0.42 -26.96 -16.26
N PRO A 92 -0.81 -26.40 -16.23
CA PRO A 92 -1.71 -26.57 -17.36
C PRO A 92 -1.01 -26.02 -18.60
N ALA A 93 -1.21 -26.65 -19.76
CA ALA A 93 -0.69 -26.17 -21.05
C ALA A 93 -0.89 -24.66 -21.15
N ALA A 94 0.12 -23.95 -21.66
CA ALA A 94 0.08 -22.51 -21.82
C ALA A 94 -1.21 -22.13 -22.55
N GLN A 95 -2.20 -21.63 -21.79
CA GLN A 95 -3.45 -21.19 -22.40
C GLN A 95 -3.07 -20.07 -23.38
N ALA A 96 -3.52 -20.22 -24.62
CA ALA A 96 -3.46 -19.16 -25.61
C ALA A 96 -3.93 -17.86 -24.95
N PRO A 97 -3.35 -16.69 -25.28
CA PRO A 97 -3.79 -15.42 -24.73
C PRO A 97 -5.30 -15.34 -24.92
N ASP A 98 -6.03 -15.36 -23.81
CA ASP A 98 -7.48 -15.19 -23.86
C ASP A 98 -7.71 -13.77 -24.36
N GLN A 99 -8.07 -13.68 -25.64
CA GLN A 99 -8.47 -12.46 -26.32
C GLN A 99 -9.88 -12.02 -25.89
N SER A 100 -10.48 -12.66 -24.87
CA SER A 100 -11.72 -12.20 -24.28
C SER A 100 -11.61 -10.70 -23.97
N ASN A 101 -12.60 -9.97 -24.49
CA ASN A 101 -12.64 -8.54 -24.69
C ASN A 101 -12.40 -7.76 -23.38
N ASN A 102 -11.14 -7.64 -22.98
CA ASN A 102 -10.69 -7.09 -21.71
C ASN A 102 -10.76 -5.55 -21.67
N ARG A 103 -11.57 -4.95 -22.55
CA ARG A 103 -11.82 -3.51 -22.67
C ARG A 103 -13.08 -3.06 -21.93
N GLY A 104 -13.91 -4.00 -21.48
CA GLY A 104 -15.15 -3.70 -20.78
C GLY A 104 -14.90 -2.94 -19.46
N MET A 105 -15.35 -1.68 -19.42
CA MET A 105 -15.38 -0.84 -18.21
C MET A 105 -16.75 -0.84 -17.53
N GLN A 106 -17.77 -1.48 -18.13
CA GLN A 106 -19.14 -1.46 -17.60
C GLN A 106 -19.22 -2.00 -16.17
N LEU A 107 -18.74 -3.21 -15.92
CA LEU A 107 -18.76 -3.81 -14.58
C LEU A 107 -17.93 -3.01 -13.56
N PRO A 108 -16.66 -2.62 -13.83
CA PRO A 108 -15.92 -1.72 -12.95
C PRO A 108 -16.64 -0.39 -12.68
N ASN A 109 -17.25 0.23 -13.68
CA ASN A 109 -17.97 1.50 -13.52
C ASN A 109 -19.22 1.32 -12.64
N ILE A 110 -19.98 0.24 -12.85
CA ILE A 110 -21.15 -0.10 -12.02
C ILE A 110 -20.70 -0.36 -10.58
N ALA A 111 -19.66 -1.16 -10.37
CA ALA A 111 -19.12 -1.43 -9.05
C ALA A 111 -18.71 -0.13 -8.35
N LEU A 112 -17.97 0.75 -9.04
CA LEU A 112 -17.56 2.05 -8.49
C LEU A 112 -18.76 2.93 -8.14
N ALA A 113 -19.77 3.01 -9.02
CA ALA A 113 -20.98 3.78 -8.78
C ALA A 113 -21.77 3.25 -7.58
N VAL A 114 -21.95 1.93 -7.49
CA VAL A 114 -22.62 1.27 -6.35
C VAL A 114 -21.84 1.52 -5.06
N THR A 115 -20.51 1.40 -5.07
CA THR A 115 -19.68 1.72 -3.92
C THR A 115 -19.82 3.19 -3.53
N ALA A 116 -19.74 4.14 -4.46
CA ALA A 116 -19.90 5.56 -4.17
C ALA A 116 -21.26 5.88 -3.52
N VAL A 117 -22.35 5.31 -4.06
CA VAL A 117 -23.69 5.46 -3.47
C VAL A 117 -23.75 4.82 -2.07
N ALA A 118 -23.17 3.63 -1.89
CA ALA A 118 -23.13 2.97 -0.59
C ALA A 118 -22.32 3.76 0.45
N LEU A 119 -21.23 4.41 0.06
CA LEU A 119 -20.42 5.27 0.93
C LEU A 119 -21.17 6.51 1.41
N ILE A 120 -21.92 7.15 0.51
CA ILE A 120 -22.77 8.29 0.86
C ILE A 120 -23.92 7.83 1.75
N ALA A 121 -24.57 6.71 1.41
CA ALA A 121 -25.67 6.16 2.19
C ALA A 121 -25.23 5.79 3.62
N ILE A 122 -24.07 5.14 3.79
CA ILE A 122 -23.58 4.80 5.13
C ILE A 122 -23.17 6.05 5.91
N TYR A 123 -22.56 7.05 5.27
CA TYR A 123 -22.26 8.33 5.92
C TYR A 123 -23.52 8.97 6.49
N LEU A 124 -24.61 9.03 5.70
CA LEU A 124 -25.89 9.56 6.17
C LEU A 124 -26.52 8.70 7.28
N LEU A 125 -26.41 7.38 7.19
CA LEU A 125 -26.93 6.45 8.22
C LEU A 125 -26.18 6.59 9.55
N LEU A 126 -24.86 6.80 9.52
CA LEU A 126 -24.06 7.02 10.73
C LEU A 126 -24.48 8.29 11.49
N GLN A 127 -25.02 9.30 10.80
CA GLN A 127 -25.56 10.51 11.43
C GLN A 127 -26.98 10.31 12.01
N ALA A 128 -27.68 9.27 11.57
CA ALA A 128 -29.09 9.05 11.91
C ALA A 128 -29.31 7.88 12.88
N PHE A 129 -28.37 6.93 12.95
CA PHE A 129 -28.53 5.69 13.70
C PHE A 129 -27.21 5.16 14.26
N ASP A 130 -27.10 5.11 15.59
CA ASP A 130 -25.89 4.65 16.29
C ASP A 130 -25.51 3.20 15.93
N GLY A 131 -26.45 2.34 15.55
CA GLY A 131 -26.13 0.97 15.14
C GLY A 131 -25.52 0.84 13.73
N ALA A 132 -25.43 1.91 12.94
CA ALA A 132 -24.89 1.84 11.58
C ALA A 132 -23.38 1.51 11.56
N GLN A 133 -22.66 1.77 12.66
CA GLN A 133 -21.23 1.46 12.82
C GLN A 133 -20.89 -0.03 12.66
N TRP A 134 -21.84 -0.94 12.91
CA TRP A 134 -21.66 -2.38 12.69
C TRP A 134 -21.48 -2.75 11.22
N LEU A 135 -21.94 -1.91 10.28
CA LEU A 135 -21.80 -2.15 8.85
C LEU A 135 -20.43 -1.74 8.31
N LEU A 136 -19.71 -0.88 9.03
CA LEU A 136 -18.46 -0.28 8.55
C LEU A 136 -17.36 -1.31 8.23
N PRO A 137 -17.08 -2.33 9.08
CA PRO A 137 -16.05 -3.32 8.76
C PRO A 137 -16.30 -4.08 7.45
N PHE A 138 -17.57 -4.24 7.06
CA PHE A 138 -17.96 -4.89 5.82
C PHE A 138 -17.89 -3.96 4.62
N LEU A 139 -18.33 -2.70 4.77
CA LEU A 139 -18.35 -1.70 3.71
C LEU A 139 -16.97 -1.11 3.40
N GLN A 140 -16.05 -1.16 4.36
CA GLN A 140 -14.69 -0.68 4.19
C GLN A 140 -13.87 -1.51 3.20
N ILE A 141 -14.14 -2.82 3.12
CA ILE A 141 -13.52 -3.69 2.13
C ILE A 141 -13.78 -3.20 0.69
N PRO A 142 -15.04 -3.08 0.21
CA PRO A 142 -15.30 -2.54 -1.12
C PRO A 142 -14.92 -1.07 -1.23
N ALA A 143 -15.01 -0.27 -0.16
CA ALA A 143 -14.58 1.14 -0.17
C ALA A 143 -13.11 1.32 -0.59
N VAL A 144 -12.24 0.37 -0.23
CA VAL A 144 -10.83 0.37 -0.59
C VAL A 144 -10.58 -0.40 -1.88
N ILE A 145 -11.11 -1.63 -2.01
CA ILE A 145 -10.79 -2.51 -3.13
C ILE A 145 -11.37 -2.00 -4.46
N VAL A 146 -12.62 -1.51 -4.47
CA VAL A 146 -13.31 -1.18 -5.72
C VAL A 146 -12.64 -0.01 -6.45
N PRO A 147 -12.30 1.12 -5.79
CA PRO A 147 -11.57 2.21 -6.43
C PRO A 147 -10.20 1.77 -6.95
N LEU A 148 -9.45 0.98 -6.19
CA LEU A 148 -8.15 0.43 -6.62
C LEU A 148 -8.27 -0.44 -7.87
N PHE A 149 -9.25 -1.34 -7.87
CA PHE A 149 -9.54 -2.19 -9.01
C PHE A 149 -9.96 -1.35 -10.23
N TRP A 150 -10.77 -0.31 -10.02
CA TRP A 150 -11.18 0.60 -11.08
C TRP A 150 -9.98 1.34 -11.69
N ILE A 151 -9.08 1.91 -10.87
CA ILE A 151 -7.88 2.61 -11.34
C ILE A 151 -6.99 1.65 -12.13
N TYR A 152 -6.73 0.44 -11.60
CA TYR A 152 -5.96 -0.59 -12.28
C TYR A 152 -6.59 -0.94 -13.64
N ARG A 153 -7.90 -1.16 -13.66
CA ARG A 153 -8.62 -1.58 -14.86
C ARG A 153 -8.69 -0.46 -15.90
N PHE A 154 -8.97 0.76 -15.49
CA PHE A 154 -8.98 1.92 -16.37
C PHE A 154 -7.60 2.15 -17.00
N THR A 155 -6.53 2.06 -16.20
CA THR A 155 -5.15 2.18 -16.67
C THR A 155 -4.81 1.11 -17.70
N THR A 156 -5.24 -0.13 -17.46
CA THR A 156 -4.89 -1.29 -18.31
C THR A 156 -5.91 -1.59 -19.41
N ARG A 157 -6.96 -0.79 -19.60
CA ARG A 157 -8.06 -1.07 -20.55
C ARG A 157 -7.62 -1.19 -22.01
N SER A 158 -6.53 -0.53 -22.38
CA SER A 158 -5.95 -0.57 -23.72
C SER A 158 -4.88 -1.66 -23.88
N TYR A 159 -4.71 -2.53 -22.89
CA TYR A 159 -3.68 -3.54 -22.88
C TYR A 159 -4.27 -4.90 -22.50
N ALA A 160 -4.09 -5.91 -23.34
CA ALA A 160 -4.43 -7.28 -22.99
C ALA A 160 -3.33 -7.87 -22.09
N PRO A 161 -3.60 -8.12 -20.78
CA PRO A 161 -2.59 -8.70 -19.90
C PRO A 161 -2.26 -10.11 -20.40
N ARG A 162 -0.98 -10.35 -20.73
CA ARG A 162 -0.57 -11.58 -21.42
C ARG A 162 -0.92 -12.88 -20.68
N LYS A 163 -1.05 -12.86 -19.34
CA LYS A 163 -1.32 -14.05 -18.50
C LYS A 163 -2.00 -13.68 -17.16
N PRO A 164 -3.34 -13.72 -17.01
CA PRO A 164 -4.04 -13.33 -15.76
C PRO A 164 -3.54 -14.02 -14.48
N ARG A 165 -3.14 -15.29 -14.57
CA ARG A 165 -2.55 -16.05 -13.45
C ARG A 165 -1.22 -15.47 -12.95
N ARG A 166 -0.47 -14.81 -13.85
CA ARG A 166 0.78 -14.13 -13.51
C ARG A 166 0.48 -12.94 -12.60
N ASN A 167 -0.58 -12.17 -12.90
CA ASN A 167 -0.98 -10.99 -12.14
C ASN A 167 -1.23 -11.33 -10.68
N TRP A 168 -2.05 -12.36 -10.42
CA TRP A 168 -2.36 -12.83 -9.07
C TRP A 168 -1.13 -13.35 -8.31
N PHE A 169 -0.23 -14.03 -9.02
CA PHE A 169 1.03 -14.47 -8.43
C PHE A 169 1.91 -13.28 -8.01
N PHE A 170 2.03 -12.25 -8.85
CA PHE A 170 2.79 -11.04 -8.51
C PHE A 170 2.10 -10.22 -7.43
N LEU A 171 0.77 -10.06 -7.48
CA LEU A 171 0.00 -9.36 -6.46
C LEU A 171 0.25 -10.01 -5.09
N GLY A 172 0.10 -11.33 -4.98
CA GLY A 172 0.32 -12.05 -3.73
C GLY A 172 1.76 -11.92 -3.21
N LEU A 173 2.77 -11.99 -4.08
CA LEU A 173 4.16 -11.78 -3.65
C LEU A 173 4.40 -10.38 -3.10
N ASN A 174 3.82 -9.35 -3.72
CA ASN A 174 3.98 -7.97 -3.26
C ASN A 174 3.19 -7.71 -1.98
N LEU A 175 1.99 -8.30 -1.82
CA LEU A 175 1.21 -8.22 -0.57
C LEU A 175 1.95 -8.82 0.63
N THR A 176 2.84 -9.80 0.42
CA THR A 176 3.72 -10.30 1.50
C THR A 176 4.99 -9.47 1.65
N LEU A 177 5.78 -9.36 0.58
CA LEU A 177 7.17 -8.94 0.70
C LEU A 177 7.33 -7.42 0.84
N GLN A 178 6.47 -6.62 0.20
CA GLN A 178 6.64 -5.17 0.28
C GLN A 178 6.39 -4.66 1.70
N PRO A 179 5.26 -4.96 2.36
CA PRO A 179 5.02 -4.44 3.70
C PRO A 179 6.06 -4.94 4.69
N VAL A 180 6.41 -6.24 4.63
CA VAL A 180 7.42 -6.82 5.54
C VAL A 180 8.77 -6.13 5.40
N LEU A 181 9.25 -5.93 4.17
CA LEU A 181 10.54 -5.29 3.95
C LEU A 181 10.52 -3.80 4.27
N ALA A 182 9.47 -3.07 3.85
CA ALA A 182 9.34 -1.65 4.10
C ALA A 182 9.30 -1.36 5.60
N PHE A 183 8.37 -1.99 6.33
CA PHE A 183 8.29 -1.81 7.78
C PHE A 183 9.55 -2.26 8.52
N SER A 184 10.18 -3.36 8.10
CA SER A 184 11.42 -3.79 8.76
C SER A 184 12.51 -2.73 8.63
N ILE A 185 12.70 -2.17 7.44
CA ILE A 185 13.71 -1.13 7.20
C ILE A 185 13.32 0.18 7.88
N GLU A 186 12.05 0.58 7.83
CA GLU A 186 11.55 1.77 8.51
C GLU A 186 11.72 1.70 10.03
N ILE A 187 11.42 0.56 10.66
CA ILE A 187 11.65 0.33 12.09
C ILE A 187 13.14 0.42 12.42
N LEU A 188 14.01 -0.17 11.60
CA LEU A 188 15.46 -0.08 11.81
C LEU A 188 15.96 1.37 11.67
N LEU A 189 15.43 2.14 10.72
CA LEU A 189 15.73 3.55 10.58
C LEU A 189 15.22 4.37 11.76
N LEU A 190 14.01 4.06 12.26
CA LEU A 190 13.45 4.71 13.44
C LEU A 190 14.28 4.44 14.69
N ILE A 191 14.69 3.18 14.91
CA ILE A 191 15.60 2.80 16.01
C ILE A 191 16.93 3.54 15.88
N PHE A 192 17.54 3.53 14.69
CA PHE A 192 18.80 4.22 14.44
C PHE A 192 18.69 5.73 14.71
N MET A 193 17.61 6.37 14.24
CA MET A 193 17.35 7.79 14.49
C MET A 193 17.13 8.06 15.99
N GLY A 194 16.39 7.19 16.69
CA GLY A 194 16.21 7.25 18.14
C GLY A 194 17.53 7.18 18.90
N LEU A 195 18.43 6.28 18.52
CA LEU A 195 19.76 6.18 19.11
C LEU A 195 20.59 7.46 18.88
N LEU A 196 20.51 8.07 17.69
CA LEU A 196 21.18 9.35 17.42
C LEU A 196 20.63 10.48 18.29
N ILE A 197 19.31 10.53 18.50
CA ILE A 197 18.65 11.53 19.36
C ILE A 197 19.07 11.34 20.82
N ILE A 198 19.03 10.09 21.33
CA ILE A 198 19.47 9.78 22.70
C ILE A 198 20.94 10.16 22.89
N PHE A 199 21.80 9.82 21.92
CA PHE A 199 23.19 10.21 21.96
C PHE A 199 23.35 11.74 22.00
N TRP A 200 22.64 12.48 21.15
CA TRP A 200 22.66 13.93 21.15
C TRP A 200 22.12 14.55 22.46
N LEU A 201 21.06 14.00 23.04
CA LEU A 201 20.52 14.43 24.34
C LEU A 201 21.50 14.16 25.49
N SER A 202 22.24 13.05 25.43
CA SER A 202 23.26 12.74 26.46
C SER A 202 24.40 13.75 26.51
N LEU A 203 24.65 14.48 25.42
CA LEU A 203 25.60 15.60 25.36
C LEU A 203 25.04 16.89 25.99
N ASN A 204 23.74 16.93 26.32
CA ASN A 204 23.03 18.09 26.85
C ASN A 204 22.18 17.71 28.09
N PRO A 205 22.78 17.59 29.28
CA PRO A 205 22.11 17.09 30.49
C PRO A 205 20.82 17.84 30.87
N SER A 206 20.79 19.17 30.69
CA SER A 206 19.60 19.98 30.98
C SER A 206 18.43 19.71 30.03
N LEU A 207 18.70 19.44 28.75
CA LEU A 207 17.66 19.05 27.78
C LEU A 207 17.14 17.65 28.07
N LEU A 208 18.02 16.73 28.48
CA LEU A 208 17.64 15.37 28.85
C LEU A 208 16.69 15.37 30.06
N GLU A 209 16.97 16.14 31.11
CA GLU A 209 16.07 16.27 32.27
C GLU A 209 14.68 16.80 31.87
N ASN A 210 14.62 17.83 31.01
CA ASN A 210 13.34 18.36 30.52
C ASN A 210 12.54 17.30 29.75
N VAL A 211 13.20 16.56 28.86
CA VAL A 211 12.56 15.49 28.08
C VAL A 211 12.07 14.37 29.01
N LEU A 212 12.87 13.93 29.97
CA LEU A 212 12.49 12.89 30.93
C LEU A 212 11.28 13.32 31.78
N SER A 213 11.23 14.57 32.22
CA SER A 213 10.08 15.10 33.00
C SER A 213 8.77 15.10 32.19
N GLN A 214 8.84 15.29 30.87
CA GLN A 214 7.67 15.19 29.99
C GLN A 214 7.27 13.73 29.71
N PHE A 215 8.25 12.82 29.63
CA PHE A 215 7.98 11.39 29.51
C PHE A 215 7.36 10.78 30.77
N GLU A 216 7.72 11.27 31.96
CA GLU A 216 7.09 10.83 33.21
C GLU A 216 5.58 11.12 33.22
N MET A 217 5.16 12.24 32.59
CA MET A 217 3.73 12.54 32.39
C MET A 217 3.06 11.57 31.41
N LEU A 218 3.78 11.08 30.38
CA LEU A 218 3.28 10.10 29.40
C LEU A 218 3.09 8.69 29.97
N THR A 219 3.85 8.34 31.01
CA THR A 219 3.76 7.01 31.63
C THR A 219 2.52 6.79 32.49
N ASP A 220 1.69 7.81 32.69
CA ASP A 220 0.41 7.64 33.34
C ASP A 220 -0.58 6.88 32.42
N MET A 221 -0.80 5.60 32.73
CA MET A 221 -1.50 4.63 31.86
C MET A 221 -2.99 4.93 31.62
N ASN A 222 -3.53 6.01 32.20
CA ASN A 222 -4.93 6.42 32.11
C ASN A 222 -5.15 7.81 31.49
N LEU A 223 -4.18 8.34 30.75
CA LEU A 223 -4.32 9.62 30.04
C LEU A 223 -5.55 9.64 29.12
N PRO A 224 -6.54 10.53 29.36
CA PRO A 224 -7.65 10.74 28.45
C PRO A 224 -7.17 11.18 27.05
N MET A 225 -7.90 10.83 25.99
CA MET A 225 -7.51 11.15 24.61
C MET A 225 -7.26 12.65 24.40
N GLU A 226 -8.11 13.50 24.96
CA GLU A 226 -7.96 14.97 24.88
C GLU A 226 -6.62 15.45 25.46
N GLN A 227 -6.20 14.87 26.59
CA GLN A 227 -4.90 15.20 27.19
C GLN A 227 -3.72 14.65 26.37
N ALA A 228 -3.91 13.51 25.70
CA ALA A 228 -2.92 12.98 24.77
C ALA A 228 -2.78 13.88 23.53
N GLU A 229 -3.88 14.41 22.98
CA GLU A 229 -3.87 15.34 21.85
C GLU A 229 -3.20 16.67 22.22
N ASP A 230 -3.52 17.25 23.39
CA ASP A 230 -2.85 18.43 23.95
C ASP A 230 -1.34 18.25 24.07
N LEU A 231 -0.92 17.08 24.55
CA LEU A 231 0.48 16.77 24.73
C LEU A 231 1.22 16.60 23.39
N ILE A 232 0.62 15.88 22.43
CA ILE A 232 1.17 15.73 21.08
C ILE A 232 1.25 17.11 20.39
N GLY A 233 0.20 17.92 20.49
CA GLY A 233 0.18 19.30 19.99
C GLY A 233 1.33 20.12 20.56
N GLY A 234 1.53 20.07 21.88
CA GLY A 234 2.65 20.75 22.55
C GLY A 234 4.04 20.30 22.09
N PHE A 235 4.23 19.00 21.81
CA PHE A 235 5.49 18.52 21.22
C PHE A 235 5.72 19.05 19.80
N LEU A 236 4.66 19.16 18.99
CA LEU A 236 4.74 19.63 17.62
C LEU A 236 4.94 21.15 17.50
N GLU A 237 4.74 21.91 18.58
CA GLU A 237 5.18 23.31 18.67
C GLU A 237 6.70 23.45 18.69
N ASN A 238 7.45 22.39 19.04
CA ASN A 238 8.90 22.42 19.00
C ASN A 238 9.38 22.26 17.53
N PRO A 239 10.08 23.25 16.96
CA PRO A 239 10.55 23.20 15.57
C PRO A 239 11.39 21.95 15.27
N TRP A 240 12.22 21.51 16.21
CA TRP A 240 13.10 20.36 16.02
C TRP A 240 12.31 19.06 15.96
N ILE A 241 11.30 18.91 16.82
CA ILE A 241 10.43 17.72 16.82
C ILE A 241 9.60 17.69 15.55
N PHE A 242 8.99 18.81 15.16
CA PHE A 242 8.26 18.94 13.91
C PHE A 242 9.12 18.52 12.71
N TRP A 243 10.31 19.12 12.55
CA TRP A 243 11.19 18.83 11.42
C TRP A 243 11.77 17.43 11.46
N LEU A 244 12.01 16.86 12.63
CA LEU A 244 12.45 15.47 12.78
C LEU A 244 11.39 14.49 12.30
N VAL A 245 10.14 14.65 12.76
CA VAL A 245 9.00 13.83 12.31
C VAL A 245 8.81 14.01 10.81
N GLN A 246 8.90 15.24 10.34
CA GLN A 246 8.72 15.54 8.92
C GLN A 246 9.84 14.94 8.05
N PHE A 247 11.09 15.00 8.50
CA PHE A 247 12.23 14.38 7.83
C PHE A 247 12.08 12.86 7.76
N PHE A 248 11.62 12.22 8.84
CA PHE A 248 11.39 10.79 8.84
C PHE A 248 10.26 10.40 7.87
N VAL A 249 9.08 11.01 8.00
CA VAL A 249 7.88 10.58 7.27
C VAL A 249 7.81 11.11 5.83
N ALA A 250 8.31 12.32 5.55
CA ALA A 250 8.29 12.90 4.20
C ALA A 250 9.58 12.70 3.41
N LEU A 251 10.63 12.12 3.98
CA LEU A 251 11.83 11.79 3.22
C LEU A 251 12.26 10.34 3.40
N LEU A 252 12.56 9.91 4.62
CA LEU A 252 13.13 8.58 4.85
C LEU A 252 12.14 7.46 4.47
N VAL A 253 10.88 7.57 4.89
CA VAL A 253 9.82 6.61 4.54
C VAL A 253 9.63 6.52 3.02
N PRO A 254 9.35 7.61 2.26
CA PRO A 254 9.28 7.57 0.80
C PRO A 254 10.53 7.00 0.13
N LEU A 255 11.72 7.32 0.63
CA LEU A 255 12.98 6.80 0.09
C LEU A 255 13.02 5.27 0.17
N VAL A 256 12.67 4.70 1.32
CA VAL A 256 12.64 3.24 1.52
C VAL A 256 11.53 2.61 0.68
N GLU A 257 10.32 3.14 0.78
CA GLU A 257 9.16 2.59 0.12
C GLU A 257 9.32 2.54 -1.41
N GLU A 258 9.69 3.66 -2.03
CA GLU A 258 9.85 3.75 -3.49
C GLU A 258 11.03 2.91 -3.99
N PHE A 259 12.01 2.62 -3.14
CA PHE A 259 13.11 1.72 -3.46
C PHE A 259 12.67 0.25 -3.45
N ILE A 260 11.87 -0.16 -2.47
CA ILE A 260 11.45 -1.57 -2.30
C ILE A 260 10.41 -1.99 -3.35
N LYS A 261 9.40 -1.14 -3.61
CA LYS A 261 8.29 -1.41 -4.54
C LYS A 261 8.73 -2.04 -5.88
N PRO A 262 9.78 -1.55 -6.56
CA PRO A 262 10.23 -2.13 -7.82
C PRO A 262 11.11 -3.40 -7.68
N ILE A 263 11.88 -3.57 -6.61
CA ILE A 263 12.95 -4.61 -6.49
C ILE A 263 12.38 -6.03 -6.57
N LEU A 264 11.18 -6.23 -6.02
CA LEU A 264 10.51 -7.52 -5.98
C LEU A 264 10.02 -7.99 -7.36
N LEU A 265 10.06 -7.14 -8.38
CA LEU A 265 9.48 -7.46 -9.67
C LEU A 265 10.48 -8.18 -10.59
N PHE A 266 11.77 -7.88 -10.49
CA PHE A 266 12.72 -8.25 -11.54
C PHE A 266 13.24 -9.69 -11.46
N ARG A 267 13.21 -10.32 -10.28
CA ARG A 267 13.74 -11.68 -10.10
C ARG A 267 12.89 -12.76 -10.80
N TRP A 268 11.60 -12.49 -11.02
CA TRP A 268 10.63 -13.43 -11.60
C TRP A 268 10.18 -13.07 -13.02
N ILE A 269 10.85 -12.11 -13.66
CA ILE A 269 10.60 -11.78 -15.07
C ILE A 269 11.39 -12.73 -15.95
N LYS A 270 10.67 -13.60 -16.67
CA LYS A 270 11.22 -14.34 -17.80
C LYS A 270 11.28 -13.41 -19.02
N ARG A 271 12.40 -13.45 -19.75
CA ARG A 271 12.63 -12.67 -20.98
C ARG A 271 11.63 -13.09 -22.08
N PRO A 272 11.29 -12.20 -23.04
CA PRO A 272 11.90 -10.89 -23.33
C PRO A 272 11.35 -9.72 -22.49
N LEU A 273 12.22 -8.74 -22.25
CA LEU A 273 11.96 -7.54 -21.44
C LEU A 273 11.38 -6.44 -22.33
N ARG A 274 10.18 -5.93 -22.01
CA ARG A 274 9.60 -4.75 -22.68
C ARG A 274 9.28 -3.68 -21.64
N ALA A 275 9.49 -2.41 -21.98
CA ALA A 275 9.19 -1.28 -21.09
C ALA A 275 7.77 -1.30 -20.52
N VAL A 276 6.81 -1.71 -21.37
CA VAL A 276 5.40 -1.88 -20.99
C VAL A 276 5.17 -2.93 -19.90
N ASP A 277 6.00 -3.99 -19.88
CA ASP A 277 5.93 -5.01 -18.82
C ASP A 277 6.44 -4.43 -17.49
N GLY A 278 7.41 -3.51 -17.54
CA GLY A 278 7.88 -2.77 -16.38
C GLY A 278 6.81 -1.86 -15.77
N PHE A 279 6.16 -1.03 -16.61
CA PHE A 279 5.05 -0.18 -16.17
C PHE A 279 3.92 -1.00 -15.54
N TRP A 280 3.52 -2.08 -16.22
CA TRP A 280 2.43 -2.94 -15.79
C TRP A 280 2.74 -3.71 -14.49
N LEU A 281 3.95 -4.24 -14.34
CA LEU A 281 4.36 -4.89 -13.09
C LEU A 281 4.50 -3.87 -11.94
N GLY A 282 5.01 -2.68 -12.24
CA GLY A 282 5.06 -1.55 -11.32
C GLY A 282 3.66 -1.17 -10.83
N LEU A 283 2.69 -1.12 -11.74
CA LEU A 283 1.29 -0.86 -11.40
C LEU A 283 0.73 -1.92 -10.42
N ILE A 284 0.98 -3.21 -10.65
CA ILE A 284 0.55 -4.29 -9.74
C ILE A 284 1.22 -4.16 -8.37
N SER A 285 2.51 -3.84 -8.36
CA SER A 285 3.27 -3.57 -7.14
C SER A 285 2.65 -2.41 -6.36
N GLY A 286 2.39 -1.28 -7.01
CA GLY A 286 1.73 -0.13 -6.39
C GLY A 286 0.32 -0.45 -5.88
N THR A 287 -0.46 -1.26 -6.62
CA THR A 287 -1.78 -1.75 -6.17
C THR A 287 -1.68 -2.60 -4.91
N ALA A 288 -0.70 -3.51 -4.83
CA ALA A 288 -0.49 -4.32 -3.64
C ALA A 288 -0.11 -3.45 -2.43
N PHE A 289 0.82 -2.52 -2.63
CA PHE A 289 1.27 -1.59 -1.60
C PHE A 289 0.11 -0.77 -1.03
N THR A 290 -0.61 -0.05 -1.91
CA THR A 290 -1.70 0.84 -1.47
C THR A 290 -2.87 0.07 -0.89
N LEU A 291 -3.14 -1.17 -1.33
CA LEU A 291 -4.17 -1.99 -0.71
C LEU A 291 -3.83 -2.26 0.76
N PHE A 292 -2.61 -2.71 1.04
CA PHE A 292 -2.15 -2.99 2.39
C PHE A 292 -2.15 -1.71 3.24
N GLU A 293 -1.57 -0.64 2.71
CA GLU A 293 -1.41 0.63 3.39
C GLU A 293 -2.77 1.31 3.67
N ASN A 294 -3.69 1.31 2.70
CA ASN A 294 -5.04 1.84 2.91
C ASN A 294 -5.78 1.04 3.99
N PHE A 295 -5.74 -0.30 3.95
CA PHE A 295 -6.33 -1.12 5.00
C PHE A 295 -5.75 -0.79 6.37
N GLY A 296 -4.42 -0.73 6.51
CA GLY A 296 -3.78 -0.34 7.76
C GLY A 296 -4.28 1.02 8.26
N ASN A 297 -4.27 2.04 7.39
CA ASN A 297 -4.68 3.41 7.74
C ASN A 297 -6.15 3.47 8.17
N VAL A 298 -7.05 2.84 7.43
CA VAL A 298 -8.48 2.99 7.69
C VAL A 298 -8.99 2.07 8.81
N SER A 299 -8.20 1.07 9.24
CA SER A 299 -8.58 0.11 10.28
C SER A 299 -8.86 0.73 11.66
N GLY A 300 -8.18 1.83 12.00
CA GLY A 300 -8.28 2.51 13.29
C GLY A 300 -9.07 3.82 13.31
N ILE A 301 -9.76 4.16 12.21
CA ILE A 301 -10.40 5.48 12.06
C ILE A 301 -11.85 5.44 12.52
N MET A 302 -12.19 6.33 13.45
CA MET A 302 -13.53 6.44 14.03
C MET A 302 -14.61 6.67 12.97
N ALA A 303 -15.81 6.18 13.27
CA ALA A 303 -16.95 6.20 12.35
C ALA A 303 -17.29 7.61 11.83
N GLN A 304 -17.09 8.66 12.66
CA GLN A 304 -17.37 10.05 12.31
C GLN A 304 -16.45 10.59 11.20
N ASP A 305 -15.17 10.24 11.23
CA ASP A 305 -14.14 10.74 10.28
C ASP A 305 -13.90 9.76 9.13
N TRP A 306 -14.41 8.54 9.26
CA TRP A 306 -14.20 7.43 8.34
C TRP A 306 -14.45 7.80 6.88
N PHE A 307 -15.54 8.52 6.58
CA PHE A 307 -15.89 8.87 5.22
C PHE A 307 -14.81 9.75 4.56
N PHE A 308 -14.42 10.83 5.23
CA PHE A 308 -13.46 11.78 4.69
C PHE A 308 -12.07 11.17 4.58
N VAL A 309 -11.64 10.38 5.57
CA VAL A 309 -10.34 9.73 5.48
C VAL A 309 -10.34 8.65 4.40
N THR A 310 -11.38 7.81 4.33
CA THR A 310 -11.50 6.79 3.27
C THR A 310 -11.48 7.42 1.88
N PHE A 311 -12.15 8.56 1.70
CA PHE A 311 -12.10 9.32 0.45
C PHE A 311 -10.70 9.88 0.16
N ALA A 312 -10.03 10.46 1.16
CA ALA A 312 -8.67 10.97 1.02
C ALA A 312 -7.67 9.88 0.60
N ARG A 313 -7.87 8.63 1.04
CA ARG A 313 -7.03 7.48 0.63
C ARG A 313 -7.08 7.18 -0.88
N TYR A 314 -8.06 7.69 -1.62
CA TYR A 314 -8.09 7.55 -3.08
C TYR A 314 -6.97 8.35 -3.74
N GLY A 315 -6.60 9.50 -3.19
CA GLY A 315 -5.44 10.25 -3.66
C GLY A 315 -4.13 9.50 -3.41
N THR A 316 -3.96 8.91 -2.22
CA THR A 316 -2.82 8.03 -1.91
C THR A 316 -2.78 6.84 -2.88
N SER A 317 -3.93 6.26 -3.20
CA SER A 317 -4.04 5.18 -4.19
C SER A 317 -3.46 5.57 -5.56
N PHE A 318 -3.79 6.77 -6.06
CA PHE A 318 -3.20 7.30 -7.29
C PHE A 318 -1.69 7.46 -7.16
N LEU A 319 -1.21 8.02 -6.04
CA LEU A 319 0.20 8.23 -5.78
C LEU A 319 1.00 6.93 -5.87
N HIS A 320 0.74 5.94 -5.01
CA HIS A 320 1.54 4.71 -4.96
C HIS A 320 1.45 3.90 -6.25
N MET A 321 0.28 3.89 -6.91
CA MET A 321 0.14 3.22 -8.21
C MET A 321 0.94 3.92 -9.30
N ALA A 322 0.93 5.25 -9.35
CA ALA A 322 1.65 6.04 -10.34
C ALA A 322 3.16 5.99 -10.15
N THR A 323 3.65 6.18 -8.92
CA THR A 323 5.09 6.15 -8.60
C THR A 323 5.69 4.78 -8.91
N SER A 324 5.00 3.70 -8.50
CA SER A 324 5.43 2.33 -8.77
C SER A 324 5.42 2.01 -10.27
N ALA A 325 4.39 2.43 -11.00
CA ALA A 325 4.32 2.21 -12.45
C ALA A 325 5.41 2.99 -13.21
N ALA A 326 5.65 4.25 -12.85
CA ALA A 326 6.70 5.07 -13.44
C ALA A 326 8.09 4.48 -13.16
N MET A 327 8.36 4.07 -11.92
CA MET A 327 9.62 3.46 -11.54
C MET A 327 9.83 2.10 -12.23
N GLY A 328 8.78 1.28 -12.29
CA GLY A 328 8.80 0.00 -13.01
C GLY A 328 9.13 0.17 -14.50
N TRP A 329 8.54 1.18 -15.15
CA TRP A 329 8.90 1.55 -16.53
C TRP A 329 10.37 1.97 -16.64
N ALA A 330 10.82 2.90 -15.80
CA ALA A 330 12.16 3.47 -15.87
C ALA A 330 13.26 2.42 -15.71
N LEU A 331 13.09 1.51 -14.75
CA LEU A 331 14.01 0.39 -14.52
C LEU A 331 14.03 -0.59 -15.68
N MET A 332 12.86 -0.98 -16.18
CA MET A 332 12.77 -1.91 -17.30
C MET A 332 13.41 -1.34 -18.55
N GLN A 333 13.15 -0.07 -18.84
CA GLN A 333 13.75 0.64 -19.95
C GLN A 333 15.28 0.76 -19.78
N THR A 334 15.75 0.99 -18.55
CA THR A 334 17.18 0.98 -18.20
C THR A 334 17.81 -0.39 -18.44
N PHE A 335 17.11 -1.49 -18.21
CA PHE A 335 17.63 -2.83 -18.54
C PHE A 335 17.73 -3.09 -20.03
N ILE A 336 16.88 -2.45 -20.83
CA ILE A 336 16.88 -2.55 -22.29
C ILE A 336 18.02 -1.70 -22.89
N ASP A 337 18.10 -0.42 -22.53
CA ASP A 337 19.02 0.54 -23.18
C ASP A 337 20.22 0.98 -22.33
N ARG A 338 20.35 0.45 -21.10
CA ARG A 338 21.45 0.69 -20.16
C ARG A 338 21.60 2.13 -19.65
N LYS A 339 20.61 3.01 -19.89
CA LYS A 339 20.66 4.42 -19.45
C LYS A 339 20.23 4.58 -17.99
N VAL A 340 21.15 4.30 -17.06
CA VAL A 340 20.91 4.32 -15.60
C VAL A 340 20.42 5.67 -15.07
N ILE A 341 20.88 6.78 -15.67
CA ILE A 341 20.46 8.13 -15.26
C ILE A 341 18.94 8.31 -15.25
N ARG A 342 18.21 7.63 -16.15
CA ARG A 342 16.74 7.68 -16.17
C ARG A 342 16.14 7.09 -14.92
N ALA A 343 16.63 5.92 -14.49
CA ALA A 343 16.14 5.27 -13.27
C ALA A 343 16.42 6.16 -12.05
N VAL A 344 17.59 6.80 -11.99
CA VAL A 344 17.96 7.72 -10.90
C VAL A 344 17.05 8.96 -10.88
N LEU A 345 16.82 9.60 -12.03
CA LEU A 345 15.97 10.78 -12.12
C LEU A 345 14.51 10.47 -11.81
N VAL A 346 13.99 9.35 -12.31
CA VAL A 346 12.62 8.91 -11.99
C VAL A 346 12.50 8.54 -10.52
N TYR A 347 13.49 7.84 -9.95
CA TYR A 347 13.53 7.53 -8.53
C TYR A 347 13.49 8.80 -7.67
N GLY A 348 14.38 9.76 -7.93
CA GLY A 348 14.37 11.05 -7.23
C GLY A 348 13.04 11.79 -7.38
N GLY A 349 12.47 11.79 -8.59
CA GLY A 349 11.17 12.40 -8.86
C GLY A 349 10.01 11.75 -8.09
N VAL A 350 9.95 10.41 -8.02
CA VAL A 350 8.88 9.72 -7.27
C VAL A 350 9.04 9.88 -5.77
N VAL A 351 10.28 9.86 -5.25
CA VAL A 351 10.56 10.12 -3.83
C VAL A 351 10.16 11.55 -3.45
N ILE A 352 10.49 12.55 -4.28
CA ILE A 352 10.08 13.93 -4.04
C ILE A 352 8.55 14.07 -4.09
N LEU A 353 7.89 13.48 -5.09
CA LEU A 353 6.44 13.55 -5.23
C LEU A 353 5.71 12.95 -4.02
N HIS A 354 6.15 11.76 -3.59
CA HIS A 354 5.62 11.09 -2.41
C HIS A 354 6.00 11.84 -1.12
N GLY A 355 7.21 12.37 -1.03
CA GLY A 355 7.62 13.19 0.11
C GLY A 355 6.77 14.45 0.27
N ILE A 356 6.47 15.17 -0.82
CA ILE A 356 5.58 16.33 -0.80
C ILE A 356 4.17 15.90 -0.36
N TRP A 357 3.68 14.76 -0.84
CA TRP A 357 2.40 14.20 -0.37
C TRP A 357 2.39 14.00 1.15
N ASN A 358 3.39 13.28 1.69
CA ASN A 358 3.49 13.01 3.11
C ASN A 358 3.68 14.29 3.94
N PHE A 359 4.40 15.28 3.40
CA PHE A 359 4.55 16.58 4.03
C PHE A 359 3.21 17.28 4.23
N PHE A 360 2.43 17.43 3.16
CA PHE A 360 1.15 18.12 3.26
C PHE A 360 0.08 17.30 3.98
N ALA A 361 0.11 15.97 3.87
CA ALA A 361 -0.78 15.10 4.63
C ALA A 361 -0.53 15.19 6.15
N LEU A 362 0.73 15.16 6.58
CA LEU A 362 1.08 15.36 7.99
C LEU A 362 0.77 16.77 8.46
N LEU A 363 1.11 17.79 7.67
CA LEU A 363 0.82 19.18 8.03
C LEU A 363 -0.67 19.40 8.26
N ALA A 364 -1.52 18.86 7.37
CA ALA A 364 -2.97 18.90 7.52
C ALA A 364 -3.43 18.16 8.79
N GLY A 365 -2.93 16.93 9.00
CA GLY A 365 -3.27 16.11 10.16
C GLY A 365 -2.81 16.69 11.50
N PHE A 366 -1.67 17.38 11.54
CA PHE A 366 -1.18 18.02 12.75
C PHE A 366 -1.90 19.33 13.04
N SER A 367 -2.39 20.04 12.02
CA SER A 367 -3.04 21.35 12.20
C SER A 367 -4.37 21.32 12.96
N VAL A 368 -4.97 20.13 13.13
CA VAL A 368 -6.20 19.96 13.92
C VAL A 368 -5.92 19.73 15.40
N LEU A 369 -4.66 19.48 15.78
CA LEU A 369 -4.29 19.30 17.17
C LEU A 369 -4.31 20.63 17.93
N PRO A 370 -4.72 20.61 19.21
CA PRO A 370 -4.68 21.80 20.04
C PRO A 370 -3.23 22.27 20.27
N MET A 371 -2.94 23.50 19.84
CA MET A 371 -1.64 24.16 20.01
C MET A 371 -1.84 25.58 20.56
N LYS A 372 -1.08 25.93 21.59
CA LYS A 372 -1.01 27.27 22.18
C LYS A 372 -0.19 28.24 21.33
N ASN A 373 0.93 27.78 20.76
CA ASN A 373 1.86 28.57 19.96
C ASN A 373 2.27 27.82 18.68
N PRO A 374 1.36 27.69 17.70
CA PRO A 374 1.65 26.95 16.48
C PRO A 374 2.81 27.59 15.70
N LEU A 375 3.69 26.75 15.16
CA LEU A 375 4.76 27.15 14.24
C LEU A 375 4.20 27.87 13.01
N ALA A 376 4.94 28.85 12.47
CA ALA A 376 4.52 29.61 11.28
C ALA A 376 4.22 28.72 10.06
N ILE A 377 4.85 27.54 9.96
CA ILE A 377 4.63 26.57 8.87
C ILE A 377 3.18 26.07 8.79
N TYR A 378 2.45 26.06 9.91
CA TYR A 378 1.03 25.66 9.95
C TYR A 378 0.11 26.62 9.19
N SER A 379 0.58 27.84 8.87
CA SER A 379 -0.12 28.76 7.96
C SER A 379 -0.32 28.18 6.54
N LEU A 380 0.43 27.14 6.17
CA LEU A 380 0.28 26.42 4.90
C LEU A 380 -0.75 25.27 4.99
N SER A 381 -1.27 24.92 6.16
CA SER A 381 -2.26 23.83 6.28
C SER A 381 -3.52 24.05 5.42
N PRO A 382 -4.11 25.26 5.33
CA PRO A 382 -5.31 25.47 4.51
C PRO A 382 -5.14 25.14 3.02
N ILE A 383 -3.92 25.20 2.49
CA ILE A 383 -3.63 24.86 1.08
C ILE A 383 -3.26 23.38 0.88
N ALA A 384 -3.02 22.63 1.97
CA ALA A 384 -2.61 21.23 1.91
C ALA A 384 -3.60 20.35 1.10
N PRO A 385 -4.94 20.42 1.32
CA PRO A 385 -5.88 19.61 0.54
C PRO A 385 -5.81 19.90 -0.96
N VAL A 386 -5.61 21.16 -1.35
CA VAL A 386 -5.47 21.56 -2.75
C VAL A 386 -4.23 20.93 -3.37
N ILE A 387 -3.09 20.97 -2.66
CA ILE A 387 -1.85 20.38 -3.13
C ILE A 387 -1.98 18.86 -3.27
N LEU A 388 -2.58 18.18 -2.29
CA LEU A 388 -2.84 16.75 -2.35
C LEU A 388 -3.73 16.39 -3.56
N VAL A 389 -4.80 17.15 -3.80
CA VAL A 389 -5.66 16.95 -4.98
C VAL A 389 -4.89 17.15 -6.29
N LEU A 390 -4.04 18.18 -6.39
CA LEU A 390 -3.20 18.41 -7.57
C LEU A 390 -2.22 17.25 -7.81
N ILE A 391 -1.59 16.74 -6.76
CA ILE A 391 -0.71 15.56 -6.86
C ILE A 391 -1.50 14.33 -7.31
N ALA A 392 -2.69 14.09 -6.74
CA ALA A 392 -3.55 12.98 -7.15
C ALA A 392 -3.93 13.07 -8.64
N PHE A 393 -4.25 14.27 -9.16
CA PHE A 393 -4.51 14.48 -10.59
C PHE A 393 -3.28 14.26 -11.45
N LEU A 394 -2.10 14.71 -11.02
CA LEU A 394 -0.84 14.44 -11.72
C LEU A 394 -0.57 12.92 -11.79
N CYS A 395 -0.75 12.21 -10.69
CA CYS A 395 -0.61 10.76 -10.63
C CYS A 395 -1.63 10.03 -11.52
N ALA A 396 -2.89 10.48 -11.51
CA ALA A 396 -3.91 9.99 -12.43
C ALA A 396 -3.52 10.23 -13.90
N ALA A 397 -2.94 11.38 -14.23
CA ALA A 397 -2.46 11.68 -15.58
C ALA A 397 -1.30 10.76 -16.00
N ILE A 398 -0.33 10.52 -15.10
CA ILE A 398 0.78 9.57 -15.33
C ILE A 398 0.22 8.17 -15.64
N LEU A 399 -0.74 7.70 -14.84
CA LEU A 399 -1.35 6.38 -15.02
C LEU A 399 -2.12 6.29 -16.33
N PHE A 400 -3.05 7.22 -16.55
CA PHE A 400 -4.03 7.10 -17.62
C PHE A 400 -3.48 7.50 -18.99
N PHE A 401 -2.77 8.63 -19.07
CA PHE A 401 -2.19 9.08 -20.34
C PHE A 401 -0.85 8.41 -20.60
N GLY A 402 0.03 8.35 -19.58
CA GLY A 402 1.33 7.67 -19.69
C GLY A 402 1.17 6.18 -19.96
N GLY A 403 0.29 5.51 -19.22
CA GLY A 403 -0.05 4.10 -19.47
C GLY A 403 -0.61 3.89 -20.89
N HIS A 404 -1.62 4.66 -21.30
CA HIS A 404 -2.22 4.52 -22.63
C HIS A 404 -1.20 4.73 -23.77
N ALA A 405 -0.33 5.73 -23.66
CA ALA A 405 0.73 5.98 -24.65
C ALA A 405 1.70 4.80 -24.75
N LEU A 406 2.15 4.25 -23.62
CA LEU A 406 3.05 3.09 -23.59
C LEU A 406 2.39 1.82 -24.15
N PHE A 407 1.12 1.59 -23.81
CA PHE A 407 0.38 0.43 -24.29
C PHE A 407 0.18 0.49 -25.81
N ARG A 408 -0.18 1.65 -26.36
CA ARG A 408 -0.34 1.87 -27.80
C ARG A 408 0.96 1.66 -28.58
N GLN A 409 2.08 2.19 -28.08
CA GLN A 409 3.39 1.96 -28.71
C GLN A 409 3.78 0.48 -28.75
N SER A 410 3.40 -0.28 -27.72
CA SER A 410 3.70 -1.71 -27.64
C SER A 410 2.87 -2.60 -28.57
N GLU A 411 1.70 -2.12 -29.01
CA GLU A 411 0.88 -2.81 -30.02
C GLU A 411 1.44 -2.58 -31.45
N ILE A 412 2.05 -1.42 -31.69
CA ILE A 412 2.57 -1.02 -33.02
C ILE A 412 3.94 -1.67 -33.31
N ASN A 413 4.80 -1.82 -32.30
CA ASN A 413 6.15 -2.39 -32.46
C ASN A 413 6.22 -3.85 -31.97
N GLN A 414 5.89 -4.82 -32.83
CA GLN A 414 6.29 -6.22 -32.67
C GLN A 414 7.48 -6.50 -33.61
N PRO A 415 8.64 -6.92 -33.08
CA PRO A 415 8.70 -8.22 -32.43
C PRO A 415 9.32 -8.19 -31.04
N ALA A 416 8.88 -9.15 -30.23
CA ALA A 416 9.68 -9.65 -29.13
C ALA A 416 11.03 -10.12 -29.69
N ILE A 417 12.13 -9.61 -29.17
CA ILE A 417 13.46 -10.16 -29.49
C ILE A 417 13.42 -11.64 -29.08
N GLU A 418 13.31 -12.53 -30.07
CA GLU A 418 13.70 -13.92 -29.91
C GLU A 418 15.18 -13.93 -29.56
N THR A 419 15.50 -14.46 -28.39
CA THR A 419 16.88 -14.68 -28.01
C THR A 419 17.48 -15.73 -28.93
N ILE A 420 18.57 -15.35 -29.59
CA ILE A 420 19.60 -16.25 -30.08
C ILE A 420 20.02 -17.16 -28.91
N SER A 421 19.92 -18.47 -29.18
CA SER A 421 20.37 -19.68 -28.45
C SER A 421 20.92 -19.52 -27.04
#